data_AF-A0A4Q3CSY3-F1
#
_entry.id   AF-A0A4Q3CSY3-F1
#
_cell.length_a   1.000
_cell.length_b   1.000
_cell.length_c   1.000
_cell.angle_alpha   90.00
_cell.angle_beta   90.00
_cell.angle_gamma   90.00
#
_symmetry.space_group_name_H-M   'P 1'
#
loop_
_entity.id
_entity.type
_entity.pdbx_description
1 polymer ?
#
loop_
_entity_poly.entity_id
_entity_poly.type
_entity_poly.pdbx_seq_one_letter_code
_entity_poly.pdbx_strand_id
1 'polypeptide(L)'
;MITKLTYHYGKAVIALSAVLLFICSNANAQINSDYSQYMDNLTPVNPAYSLLDKAGSINLMGKRQFIGIDGAPTSLMLSGSLPIESIGGAAGIFVLNDQVAVEKQLQVNAFFAKSIQLSAEDYLSVSLNVGVRNYNALYSTLDPYDQQFKEDVRETSPNLGFGVMFYSSKYYIGFSLPELTIRSLGTASVQQANYLKNHYYFSGAYLADLSEDIKFKPSTLVSYVKGSDMLADFTGTFYLNGQKQISSTEFKDG
;
A
#
# COMPACT_ATOMS: atom_id res chain seq x y z
N MET A 1 7.06 35.92 32.29
CA MET A 1 6.19 34.72 32.13
C MET A 1 6.45 33.98 30.82
N ILE A 2 6.75 34.67 29.73
CA ILE A 2 7.03 34.10 28.38
C ILE A 2 8.29 33.20 28.35
N THR A 3 9.36 33.54 29.09
CA THR A 3 10.65 32.82 29.09
C THR A 3 10.59 31.40 29.67
N LYS A 4 9.60 31.11 30.54
CA LYS A 4 9.43 29.76 31.13
C LYS A 4 8.69 28.79 30.19
N LEU A 5 7.81 29.28 29.31
CA LEU A 5 7.14 28.43 28.32
C LEU A 5 8.14 27.94 27.25
N THR A 6 8.97 28.83 26.69
CA THR A 6 9.94 28.47 25.65
C THR A 6 10.94 27.40 26.09
N TYR A 7 11.33 27.42 27.37
CA TYR A 7 12.23 26.42 27.97
C TYR A 7 11.60 25.03 28.14
N HIS A 8 10.28 24.95 28.39
CA HIS A 8 9.57 23.68 28.48
C HIS A 8 9.40 23.00 27.11
N TYR A 9 9.06 23.76 26.07
CA TYR A 9 8.95 23.23 24.71
C TYR A 9 10.31 22.76 24.16
N GLY A 10 11.40 23.47 24.47
CA GLY A 10 12.75 23.05 24.07
C GLY A 10 13.14 21.68 24.64
N LYS A 11 12.80 21.40 25.90
CA LYS A 11 13.04 20.08 26.52
C LYS A 11 12.16 18.99 25.92
N ALA A 12 10.91 19.29 25.61
CA ALA A 12 10.00 18.33 24.97
C ALA A 12 10.45 17.98 23.55
N VAL A 13 10.92 18.97 22.77
CA VAL A 13 11.46 18.74 21.42
C VAL A 13 12.76 17.93 21.48
N ILE A 14 13.67 18.22 22.41
CA ILE A 14 14.91 17.45 22.60
C ILE A 14 14.62 16.02 23.07
N ALA A 15 13.65 15.84 23.99
CA ALA A 15 13.23 14.51 24.43
C ALA A 15 12.57 13.71 23.29
N LEU A 16 11.71 14.34 22.49
CA LEU A 16 11.06 13.70 21.35
C LEU A 16 12.06 13.31 20.27
N SER A 17 13.05 14.18 19.97
CA SER A 17 14.12 13.88 19.01
C SER A 17 15.10 12.82 19.53
N ALA A 18 15.38 12.78 20.84
CA ALA A 18 16.19 11.71 21.45
C ALA A 18 15.45 10.36 21.45
N VAL A 19 14.13 10.35 21.66
CA VAL A 19 13.30 9.13 21.55
C VAL A 19 13.25 8.65 20.10
N LEU A 20 13.08 9.55 19.13
CA LEU A 20 13.12 9.22 17.69
C LEU A 20 14.49 8.65 17.28
N LEU A 21 15.60 9.18 17.80
CA LEU A 21 16.95 8.68 17.51
C LEU A 21 17.24 7.30 18.11
N PHE A 22 16.57 6.92 19.20
CA PHE A 22 16.79 5.62 19.87
C PHE A 22 16.06 4.46 19.19
N ILE A 23 15.06 4.73 18.35
CA ILE A 23 14.28 3.71 17.63
C ILE A 23 15.06 3.23 16.38
N CYS A 24 16.00 4.02 15.85
CA CYS A 24 16.72 3.72 14.61
C CYS A 24 17.82 2.63 14.67
N SER A 25 18.06 1.95 15.80
CA SER A 25 19.25 1.08 15.93
C SER A 25 19.10 -0.36 15.42
N ASN A 26 17.97 -0.74 14.80
CA ASN A 26 17.73 -2.11 14.32
C ASN A 26 17.07 -2.08 12.92
N ALA A 27 17.80 -1.66 11.90
CA ALA A 27 17.36 -1.78 10.51
C ALA A 27 17.99 -3.03 9.90
N ASN A 28 17.20 -4.10 9.73
CA ASN A 28 17.52 -5.14 8.77
C ASN A 28 17.10 -4.62 7.39
N ALA A 29 17.97 -4.73 6.40
CA ALA A 29 17.71 -4.24 5.04
C ALA A 29 17.43 -5.43 4.14
N GLN A 30 16.18 -5.90 4.10
CA GLN A 30 15.72 -6.82 3.08
C GLN A 30 14.56 -6.15 2.31
N ILE A 31 14.75 -5.99 1.01
CA ILE A 31 13.80 -5.28 0.15
C ILE A 31 12.80 -6.29 -0.37
N ASN A 32 11.64 -6.35 0.28
CA ASN A 32 10.45 -6.89 -0.36
C ASN A 32 9.72 -5.71 -1.02
N SER A 33 9.35 -5.89 -2.29
CA SER A 33 8.70 -4.85 -3.09
C SER A 33 7.24 -4.69 -2.64
N ASP A 34 7.03 -4.08 -1.48
CA ASP A 34 5.69 -3.75 -1.00
C ASP A 34 5.31 -2.29 -1.36
N TYR A 35 4.01 -2.04 -1.31
CA TYR A 35 3.32 -0.78 -1.68
C TYR A 35 3.68 0.39 -0.76
N SER A 36 4.95 0.79 -0.73
CA SER A 36 5.49 1.86 0.12
C SER A 36 4.87 3.26 -0.13
N GLN A 37 4.05 3.41 -1.18
CA GLN A 37 3.39 4.66 -1.57
C GLN A 37 1.88 4.66 -1.24
N TYR A 38 1.40 3.68 -0.47
CA TYR A 38 0.01 3.58 -0.02
C TYR A 38 -0.52 4.84 0.67
N MET A 39 0.39 5.64 1.24
CA MET A 39 0.08 6.86 1.97
C MET A 39 -0.68 7.89 1.11
N ASP A 40 -0.36 7.95 -0.18
CA ASP A 40 -0.99 8.92 -1.10
C ASP A 40 -2.28 8.35 -1.67
N ASN A 41 -2.32 7.04 -1.95
CA ASN A 41 -3.50 6.37 -2.44
C ASN A 41 -3.52 4.89 -2.03
N LEU A 42 -4.43 4.53 -1.13
CA LEU A 42 -4.62 3.16 -0.65
C LEU A 42 -5.57 2.34 -1.55
N THR A 43 -6.26 2.96 -2.51
CA THR A 43 -7.28 2.31 -3.36
C THR A 43 -6.80 1.02 -4.04
N PRO A 44 -5.59 0.94 -4.62
CA PRO A 44 -5.09 -0.28 -5.26
C PRO A 44 -4.84 -1.43 -4.27
N VAL A 45 -4.57 -1.11 -3.00
CA VAL A 45 -4.34 -2.08 -1.92
C VAL A 45 -5.67 -2.48 -1.27
N ASN A 46 -6.55 -1.51 -1.01
CA ASN A 46 -7.88 -1.73 -0.46
C ASN A 46 -8.88 -0.80 -1.15
N PRO A 47 -9.62 -1.28 -2.18
CA PRO A 47 -10.56 -0.43 -2.91
C PRO A 47 -11.73 0.10 -2.06
N ALA A 48 -11.99 -0.48 -0.87
CA ALA A 48 -12.95 0.08 0.08
C ALA A 48 -12.56 1.49 0.56
N TYR A 49 -11.27 1.86 0.43
CA TYR A 49 -10.74 3.21 0.68
C TYR A 49 -11.34 4.28 -0.25
N SER A 50 -11.80 3.92 -1.45
CA SER A 50 -12.32 4.88 -2.44
C SER A 50 -13.62 5.56 -2.00
N LEU A 51 -14.22 5.14 -0.88
CA LEU A 51 -15.43 5.69 -0.30
C LEU A 51 -15.18 6.72 0.81
N LEU A 52 -13.92 6.90 1.21
CA LEU A 52 -13.55 7.91 2.21
C LEU A 52 -13.60 9.32 1.61
N ASP A 53 -13.34 9.45 0.31
CA ASP A 53 -13.56 10.69 -0.44
C ASP A 53 -14.87 10.58 -1.23
N LYS A 54 -15.64 11.68 -1.25
CA LYS A 54 -16.87 11.81 -2.04
C LYS A 54 -16.62 12.44 -3.40
N ALA A 55 -15.38 12.81 -3.72
CA ALA A 55 -14.98 13.26 -5.05
C ALA A 55 -14.50 12.10 -5.92
N GLY A 56 -14.69 12.22 -7.23
CA GLY A 56 -13.98 11.38 -8.19
C GLY A 56 -12.49 11.66 -8.14
N SER A 57 -11.67 10.63 -8.30
CA SER A 57 -10.21 10.75 -8.23
C SER A 57 -9.54 10.10 -9.44
N ILE A 58 -8.41 10.68 -9.86
CA ILE A 58 -7.47 10.09 -10.82
C ILE A 58 -6.07 10.27 -10.23
N ASN A 59 -5.33 9.17 -10.08
CA ASN A 59 -4.00 9.17 -9.51
C ASN A 59 -3.03 8.50 -10.48
N LEU A 60 -1.92 9.18 -10.79
CA LEU A 60 -0.79 8.64 -11.54
C LEU A 60 0.44 8.66 -10.63
N MET A 61 1.09 7.51 -10.51
CA MET A 61 2.18 7.29 -9.58
C MET A 61 3.30 6.52 -10.29
N GLY A 62 4.51 7.05 -10.23
CA GLY A 62 5.71 6.43 -10.80
C GLY A 62 6.79 6.29 -9.73
N LYS A 63 7.42 5.11 -9.67
CA LYS A 63 8.50 4.80 -8.75
C LYS A 63 9.68 4.24 -9.55
N ARG A 64 10.88 4.73 -9.24
CA ARG A 64 12.14 4.14 -9.70
C ARG A 64 13.10 4.09 -8.52
N GLN A 65 13.59 2.90 -8.21
CA GLN A 65 14.58 2.70 -7.15
C GLN A 65 15.97 2.54 -7.76
N PHE A 66 17.01 2.71 -6.94
CA PHE A 66 18.42 2.48 -7.31
C PHE A 66 18.83 3.09 -8.65
N ILE A 67 18.76 4.42 -8.74
CA ILE A 67 19.12 5.16 -9.95
C ILE A 67 20.56 4.82 -10.36
N GLY A 68 20.75 4.46 -11.63
CA GLY A 68 22.05 4.10 -12.19
C GLY A 68 22.39 2.61 -12.13
N ILE A 69 21.49 1.77 -11.57
CA ILE A 69 21.61 0.30 -11.65
C ILE A 69 20.74 -0.20 -12.80
N ASP A 70 21.32 -1.01 -13.68
CA ASP A 70 20.58 -1.67 -14.76
C ASP A 70 19.63 -2.72 -14.19
N GLY A 71 18.40 -2.74 -14.71
CA GLY A 71 17.35 -3.61 -14.19
C GLY A 71 16.77 -3.19 -12.83
N ALA A 72 17.07 -1.98 -12.35
CA ALA A 72 16.52 -1.49 -11.10
C ALA A 72 14.97 -1.46 -11.11
N PRO A 73 14.32 -1.71 -9.96
CA PRO A 73 12.87 -1.71 -9.84
C PRO A 73 12.23 -0.42 -10.34
N THR A 74 11.24 -0.57 -11.23
CA THR A 74 10.38 0.51 -11.71
C THR A 74 8.93 0.09 -11.66
N SER A 75 8.09 0.99 -11.16
CA SER A 75 6.64 0.81 -11.08
C SER A 75 5.93 2.02 -11.67
N LEU A 76 4.87 1.77 -12.43
CA LEU A 76 3.94 2.78 -12.90
C LEU A 76 2.53 2.34 -12.55
N MET A 77 1.78 3.22 -11.90
CA MET A 77 0.43 2.95 -11.47
C MET A 77 -0.48 4.09 -11.88
N LEU A 78 -1.58 3.74 -12.56
CA LEU A 78 -2.68 4.63 -12.87
C LEU A 78 -3.92 4.09 -12.18
N SER A 79 -4.65 4.93 -11.46
CA SER A 79 -5.94 4.55 -10.88
C SER A 79 -6.95 5.68 -11.04
N GLY A 80 -8.22 5.30 -11.19
CA GLY A 80 -9.33 6.24 -11.24
C GLY A 80 -10.54 5.66 -10.51
N SER A 81 -11.24 6.50 -9.76
CA SER A 81 -12.45 6.13 -9.02
C SER A 81 -13.53 7.18 -9.19
N LEU A 82 -14.78 6.73 -9.29
CA LEU A 82 -15.95 7.58 -9.33
C LEU A 82 -16.94 7.16 -8.23
N PRO A 83 -17.39 8.11 -7.38
CA PRO A 83 -18.43 7.85 -6.40
C PRO A 83 -19.79 7.69 -7.10
N ILE A 84 -20.60 6.79 -6.56
CA ILE A 84 -21.98 6.53 -6.96
C ILE A 84 -22.85 6.79 -5.72
N GLU A 85 -23.05 8.07 -5.43
CA GLU A 85 -23.66 8.55 -4.18
C GLU A 85 -25.06 7.97 -3.93
N SER A 86 -25.85 7.76 -4.99
CA SER A 86 -27.21 7.22 -4.91
C SER A 86 -27.32 5.85 -4.25
N ILE A 87 -26.22 5.09 -4.20
CA ILE A 87 -26.16 3.76 -3.58
C ILE A 87 -25.11 3.67 -2.49
N GLY A 88 -24.50 4.79 -2.09
CA GLY A 88 -23.36 4.81 -1.15
C GLY A 88 -22.16 3.99 -1.64
N GLY A 89 -21.98 3.94 -2.96
CA GLY A 89 -20.98 3.10 -3.63
C GLY A 89 -19.93 3.90 -4.39
N ALA A 90 -18.94 3.20 -4.91
CA ALA A 90 -17.92 3.72 -5.80
C ALA A 90 -17.47 2.63 -6.76
N ALA A 91 -17.07 3.01 -7.98
CA ALA A 91 -16.50 2.11 -8.96
C ALA A 91 -15.25 2.72 -9.56
N GLY A 92 -14.31 1.89 -10.00
CA GLY A 92 -13.07 2.39 -10.55
C GLY A 92 -12.25 1.34 -11.26
N ILE A 93 -11.12 1.80 -11.77
CA ILE A 93 -10.11 0.97 -12.43
C ILE A 93 -8.73 1.32 -11.89
N PHE A 94 -7.82 0.35 -11.92
CA PHE A 94 -6.41 0.62 -11.76
C PHE A 94 -5.56 -0.28 -12.67
N VAL A 95 -4.46 0.28 -13.14
CA VAL A 95 -3.45 -0.37 -13.97
C VAL A 95 -2.13 -0.26 -13.23
N LEU A 96 -1.45 -1.39 -13.06
CA LEU A 96 -0.12 -1.48 -12.47
C LEU A 96 0.82 -2.10 -13.48
N ASN A 97 1.94 -1.44 -13.73
CA ASN A 97 3.01 -1.95 -14.58
C ASN A 97 4.31 -1.92 -13.79
N ASP A 98 4.76 -3.09 -13.37
CA ASP A 98 5.99 -3.29 -12.61
C ASP A 98 7.04 -3.98 -13.46
N GLN A 99 8.29 -3.57 -13.25
CA GLN A 99 9.45 -4.23 -13.80
C GLN A 99 10.54 -4.28 -12.74
N VAL A 100 11.04 -5.48 -12.48
CA VAL A 100 12.15 -5.75 -11.56
C VAL A 100 13.11 -6.69 -12.27
N ALA A 101 14.32 -6.23 -12.57
CA ALA A 101 15.30 -6.97 -13.34
C ALA A 101 14.71 -7.54 -14.66
N VAL A 102 14.63 -8.86 -14.78
CA VAL A 102 14.10 -9.60 -15.95
C VAL A 102 12.60 -9.92 -15.84
N GLU A 103 11.97 -9.54 -14.74
CA GLU A 103 10.56 -9.75 -14.46
C GLU A 103 9.75 -8.52 -14.87
N LYS A 104 8.63 -8.76 -15.54
CA LYS A 104 7.66 -7.75 -15.96
C LYS A 104 6.26 -8.21 -15.60
N GLN A 105 5.51 -7.32 -14.96
CA GLN A 105 4.16 -7.58 -14.54
C GLN A 105 3.25 -6.44 -14.97
N LEU A 106 2.19 -6.75 -15.70
CA LEU A 106 1.11 -5.83 -16.03
C LEU A 106 -0.18 -6.33 -15.39
N GLN A 107 -0.86 -5.47 -14.65
CA GLN A 107 -2.17 -5.73 -14.09
C GLN A 107 -3.17 -4.69 -14.57
N VAL A 108 -4.38 -5.15 -14.88
CA VAL A 108 -5.52 -4.28 -15.17
C VAL A 108 -6.69 -4.80 -14.36
N ASN A 109 -7.21 -3.96 -13.46
CA ASN A 109 -8.28 -4.30 -12.55
C ASN A 109 -9.40 -3.27 -12.61
N ALA A 110 -10.62 -3.75 -12.42
CA ALA A 110 -11.79 -2.95 -12.12
C ALA A 110 -12.29 -3.32 -10.72
N PHE A 111 -12.91 -2.38 -10.02
CA PHE A 111 -13.44 -2.63 -8.69
C PHE A 111 -14.77 -1.93 -8.47
N PHE A 112 -15.50 -2.45 -7.50
CA PHE A 112 -16.69 -1.84 -6.93
C PHE A 112 -16.62 -1.89 -5.40
N ALA A 113 -16.97 -0.79 -4.76
CA ALA A 113 -17.05 -0.66 -3.32
C ALA A 113 -18.43 -0.15 -2.91
N LYS A 114 -18.90 -0.58 -1.74
CA LYS A 114 -20.15 -0.11 -1.13
C LYS A 114 -19.96 0.10 0.36
N SER A 115 -20.52 1.20 0.87
CA SER A 115 -20.60 1.49 2.30
C SER A 115 -22.00 1.30 2.84
N ILE A 116 -22.08 0.91 4.11
CA ILE A 116 -23.28 1.01 4.94
C ILE A 116 -22.97 1.92 6.12
N GLN A 117 -23.92 2.77 6.47
CA GLN A 117 -23.82 3.63 7.63
C GLN A 117 -24.22 2.83 8.88
N LEU A 118 -23.33 2.74 9.86
CA LEU A 118 -23.56 2.03 11.12
C LEU A 118 -24.04 2.97 12.23
N SER A 119 -23.55 4.22 12.22
CA SER A 119 -23.91 5.28 13.18
C SER A 119 -23.97 6.64 12.47
N ALA A 120 -24.22 7.72 13.21
CA ALA A 120 -24.22 9.07 12.63
C ALA A 120 -22.89 9.42 11.92
N GLU A 121 -21.77 8.88 12.38
CA GLU A 121 -20.42 9.22 11.89
C GLU A 121 -19.64 8.01 11.37
N ASP A 122 -20.08 6.78 11.63
CA ASP A 122 -19.33 5.57 11.31
C ASP A 122 -19.94 4.77 10.17
N TYR A 123 -19.06 4.24 9.32
CA TYR A 123 -19.38 3.50 8.11
C TYR A 123 -18.57 2.21 8.05
N LEU A 124 -19.19 1.17 7.51
CA LEU A 124 -18.51 -0.06 7.11
C LEU A 124 -18.58 -0.17 5.59
N SER A 125 -17.44 -0.19 4.92
CA SER A 125 -17.34 -0.45 3.49
C SER A 125 -16.76 -1.82 3.19
N VAL A 126 -17.23 -2.37 2.08
CA VAL A 126 -16.73 -3.60 1.47
C VAL A 126 -16.43 -3.32 0.01
N SER A 127 -15.44 -3.99 -0.54
CA SER A 127 -15.08 -3.89 -1.96
C SER A 127 -14.75 -5.23 -2.57
N LEU A 128 -15.02 -5.35 -3.86
CA LEU A 128 -14.58 -6.45 -4.71
C LEU A 128 -13.79 -5.86 -5.88
N ASN A 129 -12.68 -6.50 -6.22
CA ASN A 129 -11.94 -6.21 -7.44
C ASN A 129 -11.85 -7.48 -8.31
N VAL A 130 -11.82 -7.25 -9.61
CA VAL A 130 -11.62 -8.27 -10.63
C VAL A 130 -10.75 -7.71 -11.73
N GLY A 131 -9.86 -8.53 -12.25
CA GLY A 131 -8.98 -8.11 -13.33
C GLY A 131 -8.20 -9.25 -13.93
N VAL A 132 -7.13 -8.87 -14.62
CA VAL A 132 -6.18 -9.79 -15.24
C VAL A 132 -4.76 -9.32 -14.91
N ARG A 133 -3.89 -10.29 -14.67
CA ARG A 133 -2.46 -10.09 -14.45
C ARG A 133 -1.70 -10.87 -15.51
N ASN A 134 -0.80 -10.18 -16.19
CA ASN A 134 0.17 -10.78 -17.11
C ASN A 134 1.55 -10.67 -16.46
N TYR A 135 2.20 -11.81 -16.28
CA TYR A 135 3.52 -11.92 -15.67
C TYR A 135 4.48 -12.60 -16.64
N ASN A 136 5.61 -11.96 -16.92
CA ASN A 136 6.67 -12.51 -17.75
C ASN A 136 8.00 -12.38 -17.01
N ALA A 137 8.71 -13.49 -16.85
CA ALA A 137 10.06 -13.51 -16.29
C ALA A 137 10.98 -14.24 -17.26
N LEU A 138 12.02 -13.55 -17.73
CA LEU A 138 13.01 -14.09 -18.66
C LEU A 138 14.24 -14.60 -17.90
N TYR A 139 14.06 -15.57 -17.01
CA TYR A 139 15.14 -16.09 -16.15
C TYR A 139 16.31 -16.64 -16.94
N SER A 140 16.07 -17.21 -18.12
CA SER A 140 17.12 -17.77 -18.99
C SER A 140 18.20 -16.75 -19.41
N THR A 141 17.91 -15.45 -19.27
CA THR A 141 18.84 -14.36 -19.58
C THR A 141 19.79 -14.00 -18.44
N LEU A 142 19.57 -14.51 -17.22
CA LEU A 142 20.40 -14.23 -16.04
C LEU A 142 21.63 -15.15 -15.97
N ASP A 143 21.41 -16.47 -15.99
CA ASP A 143 22.48 -17.48 -16.04
C ASP A 143 21.98 -18.76 -16.74
N PRO A 144 22.38 -18.99 -18.01
CA PRO A 144 21.98 -20.19 -18.76
C PRO A 144 22.51 -21.52 -18.20
N TYR A 145 23.52 -21.47 -17.32
CA TYR A 145 24.20 -22.65 -16.79
C TYR A 145 23.63 -23.11 -15.45
N ASP A 146 22.94 -22.22 -14.73
CA ASP A 146 22.23 -22.55 -13.49
C ASP A 146 20.88 -23.22 -13.81
N GLN A 147 20.69 -24.45 -13.32
CA GLN A 147 19.44 -25.20 -13.50
C GLN A 147 18.21 -24.49 -12.95
N GLN A 148 18.37 -23.58 -11.98
CA GLN A 148 17.26 -22.83 -11.38
C GLN A 148 16.71 -21.72 -12.29
N PHE A 149 17.50 -21.24 -13.25
CA PHE A 149 17.14 -20.12 -14.14
C PHE A 149 16.89 -20.53 -15.60
N LYS A 150 16.79 -21.83 -15.92
CA LYS A 150 16.66 -22.31 -17.31
C LYS A 150 15.31 -22.04 -17.96
N GLU A 151 14.25 -21.83 -17.19
CA GLU A 151 12.89 -21.73 -17.71
C GLU A 151 12.33 -20.32 -17.56
N ASP A 152 11.99 -19.69 -18.68
CA ASP A 152 11.20 -18.47 -18.69
C ASP A 152 9.77 -18.76 -18.24
N VAL A 153 9.18 -17.84 -17.48
CA VAL A 153 7.79 -17.92 -17.05
C VAL A 153 6.98 -16.90 -17.84
N ARG A 154 5.88 -17.33 -18.46
CA ARG A 154 4.89 -16.45 -19.07
C ARG A 154 3.51 -16.92 -18.66
N GLU A 155 2.84 -16.12 -17.85
CA GLU A 155 1.56 -16.48 -17.28
C GLU A 155 0.58 -15.31 -17.42
N THR A 156 -0.66 -15.63 -17.77
CA THR A 156 -1.78 -14.69 -17.68
C THR A 156 -2.84 -15.34 -16.80
N SER A 157 -3.12 -14.71 -15.68
CA SER A 157 -4.03 -15.22 -14.66
C SER A 157 -5.16 -14.22 -14.40
N PRO A 158 -6.39 -14.68 -14.13
CA PRO A 158 -7.40 -13.81 -13.56
C PRO A 158 -6.93 -13.30 -12.19
N ASN A 159 -7.31 -12.08 -11.86
CA ASN A 159 -7.12 -11.49 -10.54
C ASN A 159 -8.47 -11.24 -9.90
N LEU A 160 -8.58 -11.57 -8.62
CA LEU A 160 -9.75 -11.28 -7.80
C LEU A 160 -9.24 -10.74 -6.49
N GLY A 161 -9.99 -9.88 -5.84
CA GLY A 161 -9.68 -9.54 -4.47
C GLY A 161 -10.80 -8.82 -3.78
N PHE A 162 -10.61 -8.59 -2.50
CA PHE A 162 -11.63 -8.02 -1.65
C PHE A 162 -11.02 -7.14 -0.57
N GLY A 163 -11.83 -6.22 -0.06
CA GLY A 163 -11.45 -5.30 0.98
C GLY A 163 -12.61 -5.04 1.91
N VAL A 164 -12.32 -4.84 3.18
CA VAL A 164 -13.26 -4.36 4.18
C VAL A 164 -12.60 -3.19 4.89
N MET A 165 -13.37 -2.15 5.20
CA MET A 165 -12.88 -1.00 5.91
C MET A 165 -13.97 -0.42 6.81
N PHE A 166 -13.61 -0.15 8.05
CA PHE A 166 -14.43 0.60 8.98
C PHE A 166 -13.84 2.00 9.09
N TYR A 167 -14.65 3.03 8.89
CA TYR A 167 -14.16 4.40 8.80
C TYR A 167 -15.16 5.43 9.31
N SER A 168 -14.63 6.59 9.66
CA SER A 168 -15.35 7.80 10.05
C SER A 168 -14.67 9.03 9.42
N SER A 169 -15.11 10.24 9.81
CA SER A 169 -14.49 11.50 9.39
C SER A 169 -13.04 11.67 9.85
N LYS A 170 -12.63 10.98 10.93
CA LYS A 170 -11.29 11.12 11.53
C LYS A 170 -10.42 9.88 11.47
N TYR A 171 -10.93 8.72 11.10
CA TYR A 171 -10.13 7.49 11.17
C TYR A 171 -10.60 6.43 10.21
N TYR A 172 -9.72 5.48 9.92
CA TYR A 172 -10.09 4.24 9.28
C TYR A 172 -9.25 3.08 9.81
N ILE A 173 -9.81 1.88 9.73
CA ILE A 173 -9.12 0.61 9.89
C ILE A 173 -9.64 -0.35 8.82
N GLY A 174 -8.74 -1.04 8.14
CA GLY A 174 -9.09 -1.88 7.01
C GLY A 174 -8.29 -3.16 6.95
N PHE A 175 -8.88 -4.14 6.27
CA PHE A 175 -8.24 -5.39 5.86
C PHE A 175 -8.51 -5.59 4.39
N SER A 176 -7.51 -6.08 3.65
CA SER A 176 -7.70 -6.45 2.25
C SER A 176 -6.84 -7.62 1.83
N LEU A 177 -7.36 -8.31 0.83
CA LEU A 177 -6.62 -9.22 -0.03
C LEU A 177 -6.78 -8.68 -1.45
N PRO A 178 -5.89 -7.77 -1.91
CA PRO A 178 -6.03 -7.12 -3.20
C PRO A 178 -5.90 -8.13 -4.35
N GLU A 179 -5.15 -9.21 -4.14
CA GLU A 179 -4.94 -10.25 -5.13
C GLU A 179 -5.08 -11.64 -4.50
N LEU A 180 -6.08 -12.38 -4.96
CA LEU A 180 -6.35 -13.77 -4.64
C LEU A 180 -5.90 -14.60 -5.84
N THR A 181 -4.81 -15.33 -5.64
CA THR A 181 -4.37 -16.31 -6.64
C THR A 181 -5.11 -17.62 -6.41
N ILE A 182 -5.99 -17.98 -7.35
CA ILE A 182 -6.71 -19.25 -7.35
C ILE A 182 -5.86 -20.29 -8.09
N ARG A 183 -5.36 -21.31 -7.38
CA ARG A 183 -4.62 -22.44 -7.98
C ARG A 183 -5.55 -23.59 -8.35
N SER A 184 -5.22 -24.30 -9.43
CA SER A 184 -5.58 -25.72 -9.58
C SER A 184 -4.64 -26.54 -8.69
N LEU A 185 -5.20 -27.28 -7.74
CA LEU A 185 -4.46 -28.07 -6.73
C LEU A 185 -3.64 -29.24 -7.31
N GLY A 186 -3.67 -29.48 -8.63
CA GLY A 186 -3.20 -30.74 -9.21
C GLY A 186 -1.84 -30.77 -9.92
N THR A 187 -1.25 -29.64 -10.36
CA THR A 187 -0.19 -29.70 -11.40
C THR A 187 0.97 -28.71 -11.29
N ALA A 188 1.08 -27.90 -10.25
CA ALA A 188 2.07 -26.83 -10.23
C ALA A 188 3.41 -27.24 -9.59
N SER A 189 4.51 -26.97 -10.28
CA SER A 189 5.88 -27.19 -9.81
C SER A 189 6.19 -26.34 -8.55
N VAL A 190 7.21 -26.74 -7.78
CA VAL A 190 7.64 -26.03 -6.56
C VAL A 190 8.06 -24.57 -6.86
N GLN A 191 8.60 -24.29 -8.05
CA GLN A 191 8.93 -22.94 -8.49
C GLN A 191 7.68 -22.07 -8.68
N GLN A 192 6.61 -22.57 -9.31
CA GLN A 192 5.33 -21.84 -9.42
C GLN A 192 4.66 -21.55 -8.07
N ALA A 193 4.97 -22.33 -7.03
CA ALA A 193 4.39 -22.14 -5.70
C ALA A 193 4.98 -20.93 -4.94
N ASN A 194 6.18 -20.47 -5.29
CA ASN A 194 6.85 -19.37 -4.60
C ASN A 194 6.48 -17.98 -5.17
N TYR A 195 6.12 -17.88 -6.45
CA TYR A 195 5.87 -16.60 -7.12
C TYR A 195 4.46 -16.03 -6.91
N LEU A 196 3.49 -16.87 -6.54
CA LEU A 196 2.06 -16.50 -6.48
C LEU A 196 1.51 -16.66 -5.06
N LYS A 197 2.06 -15.90 -4.12
CA LYS A 197 1.58 -15.89 -2.74
C LYS A 197 0.49 -14.81 -2.59
N ASN A 198 -0.50 -15.10 -1.75
CA ASN A 198 -1.52 -14.12 -1.40
C ASN A 198 -0.94 -13.13 -0.37
N HIS A 199 -1.01 -11.85 -0.70
CA HIS A 199 -0.60 -10.76 0.19
C HIS A 199 -1.83 -10.24 0.95
N TYR A 200 -1.78 -10.33 2.26
CA TYR A 200 -2.81 -9.82 3.17
C TYR A 200 -2.37 -8.48 3.72
N TYR A 201 -3.23 -7.47 3.64
CA TYR A 201 -2.94 -6.14 4.13
C TYR A 201 -3.88 -5.74 5.26
N PHE A 202 -3.30 -5.15 6.30
CA PHE A 202 -4.04 -4.43 7.32
C PHE A 202 -3.61 -2.97 7.28
N SER A 203 -4.57 -2.05 7.27
CA SER A 203 -4.28 -0.62 7.21
C SER A 203 -5.04 0.12 8.30
N GLY A 204 -4.47 1.23 8.74
CA GLY A 204 -5.17 2.12 9.66
C GLY A 204 -4.58 3.52 9.66
N ALA A 205 -5.41 4.51 9.92
CA ALA A 205 -4.97 5.87 10.15
C ALA A 205 -5.93 6.62 11.08
N TYR A 206 -5.41 7.67 11.70
CA TYR A 206 -6.18 8.61 12.51
C TYR A 206 -5.79 10.03 12.10
N LEU A 207 -6.73 10.97 11.99
CA LEU A 207 -6.50 12.37 11.68
C LEU A 207 -6.70 13.18 12.96
N ALA A 208 -5.60 13.56 13.59
CA ALA A 208 -5.56 14.39 14.77
C ALA A 208 -5.52 15.87 14.40
N ASP A 209 -6.45 16.66 14.93
CA ASP A 209 -6.40 18.12 14.86
C ASP A 209 -5.47 18.64 15.96
N LEU A 210 -4.25 19.06 15.61
CA LEU A 210 -3.27 19.57 16.60
C LEU A 210 -3.48 21.07 16.89
N SER A 211 -3.96 21.81 15.90
CA SER A 211 -4.40 23.21 15.98
C SER A 211 -5.32 23.52 14.81
N GLU A 212 -5.81 24.76 14.68
CA GLU A 212 -6.66 25.17 13.55
C GLU A 212 -5.98 24.99 12.19
N ASP A 213 -4.65 25.18 12.12
CA ASP A 213 -3.88 25.16 10.88
C ASP A 213 -3.07 23.88 10.66
N ILE A 214 -2.98 23.01 11.69
CA ILE A 214 -2.10 21.83 11.68
C ILE A 214 -2.90 20.58 12.01
N LYS A 215 -2.91 19.64 11.06
CA LYS A 215 -3.40 18.27 11.29
C LYS A 215 -2.26 17.28 11.18
N PHE A 216 -2.33 16.23 11.97
CA PHE A 216 -1.38 15.12 11.96
C PHE A 216 -2.11 13.81 11.70
N LYS A 217 -1.69 13.08 10.67
CA LYS A 217 -2.21 11.78 10.27
C LYS A 217 -1.16 10.70 10.48
N PRO A 218 -1.09 10.06 11.65
CA PRO A 218 -0.43 8.77 11.78
C PRO A 218 -1.20 7.72 10.97
N SER A 219 -0.47 6.92 10.21
CA SER A 219 -1.00 5.78 9.46
C SER A 219 -0.05 4.60 9.52
N THR A 220 -0.59 3.40 9.29
CA THR A 220 0.17 2.18 9.20
C THR A 220 -0.38 1.29 8.08
N LEU A 221 0.51 0.52 7.47
CA LEU A 221 0.18 -0.57 6.57
C LEU A 221 1.00 -1.78 6.98
N VAL A 222 0.33 -2.90 7.26
CA VAL A 222 0.97 -4.16 7.60
C VAL A 222 0.69 -5.14 6.47
N SER A 223 1.75 -5.71 5.91
CA SER A 223 1.73 -6.73 4.87
C SER A 223 2.10 -8.08 5.48
N TYR A 224 1.30 -9.10 5.17
CA TYR A 224 1.54 -10.46 5.60
C TYR A 224 1.44 -11.41 4.42
N VAL A 225 2.44 -12.28 4.30
CA VAL A 225 2.50 -13.33 3.29
C VAL A 225 2.84 -14.64 4.00
N LYS A 226 2.11 -15.71 3.68
CA LYS A 226 2.34 -17.02 4.30
C LYS A 226 3.77 -17.51 4.03
N GLY A 227 4.51 -17.81 5.09
CA GLY A 227 5.89 -18.28 5.02
C GLY A 227 6.91 -17.18 4.70
N SER A 228 6.58 -15.93 5.05
CA SER A 228 7.47 -14.78 5.09
C SER A 228 7.28 -14.06 6.42
N ASP A 229 8.29 -13.27 6.81
CA ASP A 229 8.15 -12.34 7.91
C ASP A 229 7.12 -11.26 7.57
N MET A 230 6.47 -10.74 8.61
CA MET A 230 5.49 -9.67 8.49
C MET A 230 6.22 -8.33 8.33
N LEU A 231 5.71 -7.50 7.42
CA LEU A 231 6.27 -6.17 7.17
C LEU A 231 5.28 -5.12 7.65
N ALA A 232 5.75 -4.15 8.42
CA ALA A 232 4.91 -3.08 8.94
C ALA A 232 5.52 -1.71 8.62
N ASP A 233 4.73 -0.90 7.93
CA ASP A 233 5.05 0.48 7.61
C ASP A 233 4.32 1.39 8.60
N PHE A 234 5.04 2.35 9.17
CA PHE A 234 4.50 3.40 10.03
C PHE A 234 4.80 4.73 9.40
N THR A 235 3.77 5.56 9.24
CA THR A 235 3.91 6.83 8.54
C THR A 235 3.23 7.94 9.31
N GLY A 236 3.91 9.07 9.47
CA GLY A 236 3.38 10.30 10.05
C GLY A 236 3.26 11.38 8.99
N THR A 237 2.06 11.90 8.77
CA THR A 237 1.82 12.98 7.80
C THR A 237 1.30 14.25 8.47
N PHE A 238 1.97 15.38 8.27
CA PHE A 238 1.50 16.70 8.69
C PHE A 238 0.84 17.44 7.54
N TYR A 239 -0.33 18.01 7.80
CA TYR A 239 -1.04 18.91 6.90
C TYR A 239 -0.96 20.32 7.48
N LEU A 240 -0.36 21.25 6.73
CA LEU A 240 -0.25 22.66 7.09
C LEU A 240 -1.18 23.50 6.20
N ASN A 241 -1.96 24.39 6.82
CA ASN A 241 -2.87 25.33 6.16
C ASN A 241 -3.77 24.66 5.10
N GLY A 242 -4.20 23.42 5.36
CA GLY A 242 -5.08 22.65 4.47
C GLY A 242 -4.52 22.24 3.10
N GLN A 243 -3.24 22.48 2.79
CA GLN A 243 -2.70 22.30 1.42
C GLN A 243 -1.33 21.61 1.36
N LYS A 244 -0.46 21.77 2.37
CA LYS A 244 0.92 21.26 2.29
C LYS A 244 1.10 19.98 3.13
N GLN A 245 1.41 18.88 2.45
CA GLN A 245 1.69 17.57 3.03
C GLN A 245 3.20 17.41 3.28
N ILE A 246 3.59 17.03 4.49
CA ILE A 246 4.94 16.53 4.80
C ILE A 246 4.78 15.15 5.44
N SER A 247 5.46 14.16 4.90
CA SER A 247 5.29 12.76 5.31
C SER A 247 6.62 12.10 5.63
N SER A 248 6.67 11.33 6.72
CA SER A 248 7.80 10.50 7.12
C SER A 248 7.34 9.05 7.28
N THR A 249 8.03 8.10 6.63
CA THR A 249 7.73 6.66 6.69
C THR A 249 8.89 5.90 7.33
N GLU A 250 8.58 4.99 8.24
CA GLU A 250 9.49 4.06 8.91
C GLU A 250 9.04 2.62 8.64
N PHE A 251 9.98 1.75 8.33
CA PHE A 251 9.76 0.32 8.07
C PHE A 251 10.22 -0.48 9.29
N LYS A 252 9.38 -1.40 9.76
CA LYS A 252 9.76 -2.35 10.81
C LYS A 252 9.53 -3.77 10.36
N ASP A 253 10.60 -4.54 10.34
CA ASP A 253 10.58 -5.98 10.11
C ASP A 253 10.29 -6.70 11.44
N GLY A 254 9.38 -7.68 11.39
CA GLY A 254 8.92 -8.47 12.54
C GLY A 254 9.65 -9.79 12.71
#